data_AF-A0A1F7AD59-F1
#
_entry.id   AF-A0A1F7AD59-F1
#
_cell.length_a   1.000
_cell.length_b   1.000
_cell.length_c   1.000
_cell.angle_alpha   90.00
_cell.angle_beta   90.00
_cell.angle_gamma   90.00
#
_symmetry.space_group_name_H-M   'P 1'
#
loop_
_entity.id
_entity.type
_entity.pdbx_description
1 polymer ?
#
loop_
_entity_poly.entity_id
_entity_poly.type
_entity_poly.pdbx_seq_one_letter_code
_entity_poly.pdbx_strand_id
1 'polypeptide(L)'
;MPNRNLNTLELKKVNTLLGRVRKSILEYSNGDLDLEFALRRKIYKELTYDERGKPHLRMKLKKKKRVSQNNLCTSCKQILPLKYAVLDRLNAKDGYTEENTNLICPDCDTEIQRSRSYK
;
A
#
# COMPACT_ATOMS: atom_id res chain seq x y z
N MET A 1 -9.56 -8.50 9.35
CA MET A 1 -8.65 -9.02 10.39
C MET A 1 -7.51 -8.04 10.55
N PRO A 2 -7.01 -7.78 11.77
CA PRO A 2 -5.85 -6.92 11.96
C PRO A 2 -4.63 -7.54 11.27
N ASN A 3 -3.79 -6.71 10.66
CA ASN A 3 -2.53 -7.18 10.07
C ASN A 3 -1.62 -7.72 11.19
N ARG A 4 -0.85 -8.77 10.89
CA ARG A 4 0.16 -9.28 11.82
C ARG A 4 1.17 -8.18 12.12
N ASN A 5 1.28 -7.81 13.40
CA ASN A 5 2.38 -7.01 13.89
C ASN A 5 3.58 -7.92 14.17
N LEU A 6 4.78 -7.41 13.93
CA LEU A 6 6.01 -8.12 14.25
C LEU A 6 6.19 -8.14 15.77
N ASN A 7 6.50 -9.30 16.34
CA ASN A 7 6.92 -9.39 17.73
C ASN A 7 8.38 -8.95 17.90
N THR A 8 8.85 -8.83 19.15
CA THR A 8 10.21 -8.37 19.48
C THR A 8 11.31 -9.20 18.81
N LEU A 9 11.13 -10.52 18.68
CA LEU A 9 12.12 -11.39 18.04
C LEU A 9 12.14 -11.19 16.52
N GLU A 10 10.98 -10.99 15.91
CA GLU A 10 10.85 -10.70 14.48
C GLU A 10 11.40 -9.33 14.11
N LEU A 11 11.19 -8.33 14.97
CA LEU A 11 11.81 -7.00 14.80
C LEU A 11 13.34 -7.08 14.78
N LYS A 12 13.94 -7.92 15.64
CA LYS A 12 15.40 -8.17 15.60
C LYS A 12 15.83 -8.76 14.26
N LYS A 13 15.07 -9.72 13.70
CA LYS A 13 15.35 -10.30 12.38
C LYS A 13 15.27 -9.24 11.27
N VAL A 14 14.24 -8.38 11.30
CA VAL A 14 14.08 -7.29 10.33
C VAL A 14 15.23 -6.28 10.42
N ASN A 15 15.66 -5.91 11.62
CA ASN A 15 16.80 -5.01 11.80
C ASN A 15 18.10 -5.60 11.25
N THR A 16 18.35 -6.90 11.45
CA THR A 16 19.48 -7.59 10.85
C THR A 16 19.42 -7.57 9.32
N LEU A 17 18.24 -7.85 8.73
CA LEU A 17 18.05 -7.80 7.29
C LEU A 17 18.25 -6.39 6.72
N LEU A 18 17.71 -5.37 7.40
CA LEU A 18 17.86 -3.98 7.01
C LEU A 18 19.33 -3.54 7.05
N GLY A 19 20.11 -4.01 8.04
CA GLY A 19 21.56 -3.81 8.10
C GLY A 19 22.28 -4.36 6.87
N ARG A 20 21.92 -5.58 6.43
CA ARG A 20 22.48 -6.20 5.21
C ARG A 20 22.16 -5.39 3.96
N VAL A 21 20.90 -4.98 3.79
CA VAL A 21 20.48 -4.16 2.65
C VAL A 21 21.24 -2.82 2.63
N ARG A 22 21.38 -2.15 3.78
CA ARG A 22 22.15 -0.90 3.88
C ARG A 22 23.62 -1.09 3.49
N LYS A 23 24.25 -2.16 3.98
CA LYS A 23 25.65 -2.50 3.63
C LYS A 23 25.80 -2.70 2.11
N SER A 24 24.92 -3.48 1.50
CA SER A 24 24.95 -3.69 0.05
C SER A 24 24.76 -2.39 -0.73
N ILE A 25 23.84 -1.52 -0.32
CA ILE A 25 23.66 -0.21 -0.97
C ILE A 25 24.97 0.61 -0.94
N LEU A 26 25.66 0.64 0.20
CA LEU A 26 26.96 1.34 0.33
C LEU A 26 28.05 0.71 -0.56
N GLU A 27 28.09 -0.61 -0.64
CA GLU A 27 29.05 -1.33 -1.51
C GLU A 27 28.77 -1.04 -2.99
N TYR A 28 27.50 -1.04 -3.41
CA TYR A 28 27.11 -0.73 -4.79
C TYR A 28 27.29 0.74 -5.16
N SER A 29 27.14 1.66 -4.21
CA SER A 29 27.35 3.08 -4.47
C SER A 29 28.82 3.47 -4.53
N ASN A 30 29.72 2.69 -3.90
CA ASN A 30 31.17 2.92 -3.92
C ASN A 30 31.56 4.38 -3.57
N GLY A 31 30.89 4.97 -2.59
CA GLY A 31 31.11 6.35 -2.14
C GLY A 31 30.32 7.43 -2.89
N ASP A 32 29.59 7.09 -3.95
CA ASP A 32 28.67 8.00 -4.64
C ASP A 32 27.38 8.19 -3.83
N LEU A 33 27.23 9.35 -3.20
CA LEU A 33 26.09 9.69 -2.35
C LEU A 33 24.78 9.85 -3.13
N ASP A 34 24.84 10.28 -4.39
CA ASP A 34 23.65 10.46 -5.22
C ASP A 34 23.12 9.09 -5.67
N LEU A 35 24.01 8.19 -6.06
CA LEU A 35 23.66 6.80 -6.38
C LEU A 35 23.12 6.07 -5.14
N GLU A 36 23.75 6.23 -3.97
CA GLU A 36 23.27 5.67 -2.70
C GLU A 36 21.83 6.11 -2.39
N PHE A 37 21.53 7.40 -2.55
CA PHE A 37 20.19 7.94 -2.37
C PHE A 37 19.21 7.35 -3.40
N ALA A 38 19.60 7.30 -4.69
CA ALA A 38 18.78 6.77 -5.76
C ALA A 38 18.42 5.28 -5.53
N LEU A 39 19.40 4.47 -5.11
CA LEU A 39 19.22 3.05 -4.78
C LEU A 39 18.23 2.86 -3.62
N ARG A 40 18.38 3.62 -2.52
CA ARG A 40 17.46 3.57 -1.38
C ARG A 40 16.02 3.86 -1.81
N ARG A 41 15.82 4.94 -2.55
CA ARG A 41 14.51 5.36 -3.03
C ARG A 41 13.90 4.33 -3.98
N LYS A 42 14.71 3.74 -4.85
CA LYS A 42 14.28 2.70 -5.79
C LYS A 42 13.86 1.42 -5.07
N ILE A 43 14.67 0.92 -4.13
CA ILE A 43 14.36 -0.29 -3.35
C ILE A 43 13.07 -0.10 -2.55
N TYR A 44 12.94 1.03 -1.82
CA TYR A 44 11.73 1.35 -1.07
C TYR A 44 10.47 1.35 -1.97
N LYS A 45 10.58 1.93 -3.17
CA LYS A 45 9.50 1.99 -4.15
C LYS A 45 9.11 0.59 -4.66
N GLU A 46 10.07 -0.26 -4.99
CA GLU A 46 9.78 -1.62 -5.47
C GLU A 46 9.16 -2.49 -4.37
N LEU A 47 9.67 -2.43 -3.13
CA LEU A 47 9.04 -3.15 -2.00
C LEU A 47 7.59 -2.71 -1.76
N THR A 48 7.28 -1.43 -1.97
CA THR A 48 5.90 -0.94 -1.91
C THR A 48 5.03 -1.50 -3.05
N TYR A 49 5.63 -1.75 -4.22
CA TYR A 49 4.94 -2.35 -5.36
C TYR A 49 4.68 -3.83 -5.19
N ASP A 50 5.55 -4.55 -4.49
CA ASP A 50 5.32 -5.96 -4.14
C ASP A 50 4.06 -6.11 -3.28
N GLU A 51 3.79 -5.16 -2.38
CA GLU A 51 2.57 -5.16 -1.56
C GLU A 51 1.33 -4.63 -2.33
N ARG A 52 1.48 -3.51 -3.04
CA ARG A 52 0.33 -2.71 -3.53
C ARG A 52 0.14 -2.74 -5.04
N GLY A 53 1.00 -3.42 -5.78
CA GLY A 53 1.11 -3.33 -7.23
C GLY A 53 1.59 -1.95 -7.73
N LYS A 54 1.73 -1.81 -9.05
CA LYS A 54 2.09 -0.54 -9.69
C LYS A 54 0.88 0.42 -9.74
N PRO A 55 1.09 1.76 -9.72
CA PRO A 55 -0.01 2.75 -9.72
C PRO A 55 -1.03 2.60 -10.86
N HIS A 56 -0.57 2.29 -12.08
CA HIS A 56 -1.46 2.13 -13.23
C HIS A 56 -2.42 0.93 -13.08
N LEU A 57 -1.99 -0.15 -12.41
CA LEU A 57 -2.84 -1.30 -12.11
C LEU A 57 -3.95 -0.90 -11.13
N ARG A 58 -3.62 -0.12 -10.11
CA ARG A 58 -4.62 0.42 -9.17
C ARG A 58 -5.60 1.37 -9.84
N MET A 59 -5.13 2.22 -10.76
CA MET A 59 -6.03 3.08 -11.54
C MET A 59 -6.99 2.25 -12.41
N LYS A 60 -6.50 1.20 -13.06
CA LYS A 60 -7.33 0.25 -13.83
C LYS A 60 -8.36 -0.44 -12.93
N LEU A 61 -7.94 -0.94 -11.76
CA LEU A 61 -8.83 -1.55 -10.79
C LEU A 61 -9.92 -0.59 -10.31
N LYS A 62 -9.56 0.67 -10.02
CA LYS A 62 -10.52 1.71 -9.61
C LYS A 62 -11.59 1.97 -10.67
N LYS A 63 -11.23 1.97 -11.96
CA LYS A 63 -12.20 2.07 -13.05
C LYS A 63 -13.11 0.85 -13.11
N LYS A 64 -12.56 -0.36 -13.05
CA LYS A 64 -13.33 -1.62 -13.04
C LYS A 64 -14.32 -1.65 -11.88
N LYS A 65 -13.87 -1.34 -10.66
CA LYS A 65 -14.70 -1.31 -9.45
C LYS A 65 -15.82 -0.28 -9.52
N ARG A 66 -15.56 0.89 -10.11
CA ARG A 66 -16.61 1.89 -10.31
C ARG A 66 -17.73 1.34 -11.19
N VAL A 67 -17.40 0.64 -12.28
CA VAL A 67 -18.40 0.01 -13.15
C VAL A 67 -19.13 -1.11 -12.41
N SER A 68 -18.41 -2.04 -11.79
CA SER A 68 -19.02 -3.19 -11.10
C SER A 68 -19.89 -2.81 -9.91
N GLN A 69 -19.63 -1.66 -9.29
CA GLN A 69 -20.41 -1.12 -8.17
C GLN A 69 -21.48 -0.12 -8.60
N ASN A 70 -21.79 -0.02 -9.90
CA ASN A 70 -22.77 0.93 -10.44
C ASN A 70 -22.51 2.37 -10.00
N ASN A 71 -21.24 2.76 -9.89
CA ASN A 71 -20.79 4.06 -9.42
C ASN A 71 -21.22 4.43 -7.98
N LEU A 72 -21.55 3.44 -7.14
CA LEU A 72 -21.92 3.64 -5.73
C LEU A 72 -20.82 3.21 -4.77
N CYS A 73 -20.72 3.94 -3.66
CA CYS A 73 -19.87 3.59 -2.53
C CYS A 73 -20.40 2.31 -1.88
N THR A 74 -19.54 1.31 -1.66
CA THR A 74 -20.00 0.05 -1.04
C THR A 74 -20.45 0.23 0.42
N SER A 75 -19.91 1.24 1.12
CA SER A 75 -20.22 1.53 2.52
C SER A 75 -21.52 2.33 2.67
N CYS A 76 -21.59 3.57 2.16
CA CYS A 76 -22.76 4.44 2.34
C CYS A 76 -23.81 4.40 1.22
N LYS A 77 -23.56 3.63 0.15
CA LYS A 77 -24.43 3.51 -1.05
C LYS A 77 -24.67 4.81 -1.83
N GLN A 78 -24.00 5.91 -1.48
CA GLN A 78 -24.04 7.16 -2.23
C GLN A 78 -23.18 7.11 -3.50
N ILE A 79 -23.46 8.01 -4.45
CA ILE A 79 -22.68 8.13 -5.68
C ILE A 79 -21.22 8.47 -5.35
N LEU A 80 -20.29 7.75 -5.99
CA LEU A 80 -18.86 7.97 -5.80
C LEU A 80 -18.41 9.30 -6.44
N PRO A 81 -17.62 10.12 -5.72
CA PRO A 81 -17.14 11.39 -6.25
C PRO A 81 -16.24 11.18 -7.47
N LEU A 82 -16.23 12.14 -8.40
CA LEU A 82 -15.43 12.06 -9.63
C LEU A 82 -13.92 11.89 -9.34
N LYS A 83 -13.43 12.53 -8.27
CA LYS A 83 -12.05 12.45 -7.79
C LYS A 83 -11.99 11.85 -6.40
N TYR A 84 -10.80 11.41 -6.00
CA TYR A 84 -10.48 10.97 -4.64
C TYR A 84 -11.19 9.73 -4.08
N ALA A 85 -12.08 9.05 -4.81
CA ALA A 85 -12.59 7.73 -4.38
C ALA A 85 -11.45 6.76 -4.02
N VAL A 86 -11.59 5.99 -2.95
CA VAL A 86 -10.49 5.20 -2.36
C VAL A 86 -10.72 3.72 -2.58
N LEU A 87 -9.65 3.00 -2.95
CA LEU A 87 -9.65 1.55 -2.93
C LEU A 87 -9.38 1.08 -1.49
N ASP A 88 -10.41 0.56 -0.81
CA ASP A 88 -10.28 -0.05 0.52
C ASP A 88 -10.04 -1.55 0.36
N ARG A 89 -8.97 -2.05 0.98
CA ARG A 89 -8.62 -3.48 0.99
C ARG A 89 -9.37 -4.16 2.13
N LEU A 90 -9.97 -5.32 1.86
CA LEU A 90 -10.56 -6.18 2.88
C LEU A 90 -9.47 -6.79 3.78
N ASN A 91 -8.33 -7.14 3.18
CA ASN A 91 -7.14 -7.63 3.86
C ASN A 91 -5.87 -7.04 3.25
N ALA A 92 -4.97 -6.44 4.04
CA ALA A 92 -3.85 -5.69 3.46
C ALA A 92 -2.86 -6.60 2.71
N LYS A 93 -2.58 -7.80 3.24
CA LYS A 93 -1.59 -8.74 2.68
C LYS A 93 -1.96 -9.29 1.30
N ASP A 94 -3.26 -9.31 0.97
CA ASP A 94 -3.77 -9.87 -0.28
C ASP A 94 -3.76 -8.82 -1.42
N GLY A 95 -3.17 -7.64 -1.18
CA GLY A 95 -2.92 -6.62 -2.19
C GLY A 95 -4.19 -5.97 -2.76
N TYR A 96 -4.06 -5.29 -3.90
CA TYR A 96 -5.19 -4.66 -4.59
C TYR A 96 -5.69 -5.55 -5.73
N THR A 97 -6.66 -6.42 -5.44
CA THR A 97 -7.34 -7.29 -6.42
C THR A 97 -8.83 -6.98 -6.51
N GLU A 98 -9.53 -7.57 -7.48
CA GLU A 98 -10.98 -7.41 -7.60
C GLU A 98 -11.71 -8.05 -6.43
N GLU A 99 -11.22 -9.14 -5.87
CA GLU A 99 -11.86 -9.90 -4.80
C GLU A 99 -11.59 -9.25 -3.43
N ASN A 100 -10.41 -8.66 -3.27
CA ASN A 100 -9.94 -8.11 -1.99
C ASN A 100 -10.15 -6.59 -1.85
N THR A 101 -10.82 -5.93 -2.80
CA THR A 101 -10.92 -4.46 -2.80
C THR A 101 -12.34 -3.98 -3.04
N ASN A 102 -12.73 -2.94 -2.30
CA ASN A 102 -13.93 -2.15 -2.55
C ASN A 102 -13.56 -0.71 -2.92
N LEU A 103 -14.41 -0.06 -3.72
CA LEU A 103 -14.28 1.38 -4.00
C LEU A 103 -15.25 2.17 -3.11
N ILE A 104 -14.71 3.07 -2.30
CA ILE A 104 -15.47 3.87 -1.33
C ILE A 104 -15.23 5.37 -1.51
N CYS A 105 -16.09 6.20 -0.91
CA CYS A 105 -15.88 7.65 -0.85
C CYS A 105 -14.85 8.01 0.25
N PRO A 106 -14.23 9.20 0.16
CA PRO A 106 -13.24 9.66 1.14
C PRO A 106 -13.77 9.72 2.58
N ASP A 107 -15.05 10.06 2.76
CA ASP A 107 -15.66 10.17 4.10
C ASP A 107 -15.77 8.79 4.76
N CYS A 108 -16.23 7.78 3.99
CA CYS A 108 -16.27 6.41 4.46
C CYS A 108 -14.87 5.85 4.73
N ASP A 109 -13.87 6.20 3.90
CA ASP A 109 -12.47 5.78 4.15
C ASP A 109 -11.98 6.36 5.47
N THR A 110 -12.18 7.65 5.71
CA THR A 110 -11.79 8.32 6.96
C THR A 110 -12.41 7.64 8.18
N GLU A 111 -13.70 7.31 8.12
CA GLU A 111 -14.39 6.63 9.22
C GLU A 111 -13.87 5.19 9.44
N ILE A 112 -13.61 4.46 8.34
CA ILE A 112 -13.01 3.13 8.40
C ILE A 112 -11.60 3.20 9.01
N GLN A 113 -10.75 4.14 8.61
CA GLN A 113 -9.40 4.32 9.16
C GLN A 113 -9.45 4.58 10.67
N ARG A 114 -10.36 5.46 11.12
CA ARG A 114 -10.60 5.72 12.56
C ARG A 114 -11.02 4.45 13.29
N SER A 115 -11.99 3.71 12.78
CA SER A 115 -12.47 2.47 13.40
C SER A 115 -11.38 1.39 13.50
N ARG A 116 -10.47 1.34 12.53
CA ARG A 116 -9.35 0.39 12.49
C ARG A 116 -8.13 0.86 13.31
N SER A 117 -8.23 2.01 13.99
CA SER A 117 -7.16 2.60 14.81
C SER A 117 -5.85 2.82 14.05
N TYR A 118 -5.94 3.05 12.74
CA TYR A 118 -4.78 3.51 11.98
C TYR A 118 -4.57 4.99 12.31
N LYS A 119 -3.38 5.31 12.85
CA LYS A 119 -2.95 6.68 13.15
C LYS A 119 -2.29 7.31 11.92
#